data_AF-A0AAV6YQ13-F1
#
_entry.id   AF-A0AAV6YQ13-F1
#
_cell.length_a   1.000
_cell.length_b   1.000
_cell.length_c   1.000
_cell.angle_alpha   90.00
_cell.angle_beta   90.00
_cell.angle_gamma   90.00
#
_symmetry.space_group_name_H-M   'P 1'
#
loop_
_entity.id
_entity.type
_entity.pdbx_description
1 polymer ?
#
loop_
_entity_poly.entity_id
_entity_poly.type
_entity_poly.pdbx_seq_one_letter_code
_entity_poly.pdbx_strand_id
1 'polypeptide(L)'
;MVTLKYLPFYFIAVDSGGANLPRQADVFPDRDHFGRIFYNQARMSSQGISQIAVVMGSCTAGGAYVPAMADESIIVRKQGTIFLGGPPLI
;
A
#
# COMPACT_ATOMS: atom_id res chain seq x y z
N MET A 1 22.16 9.52 14.93
CA MET A 1 20.97 10.35 14.68
C MET A 1 20.86 10.51 13.17
N VAL A 2 20.10 9.62 12.51
CA VAL A 2 20.00 9.62 11.03
C VAL A 2 18.96 10.65 10.65
N THR A 3 19.39 11.67 9.91
CA THR A 3 18.57 12.73 9.35
C THR A 3 17.64 12.14 8.29
N LEU A 4 16.45 11.68 8.69
CA LEU A 4 15.38 11.35 7.75
C LEU A 4 14.99 12.65 7.05
N LYS A 5 15.36 12.72 5.78
CA LYS A 5 14.98 13.76 4.82
C LYS A 5 13.50 14.11 5.00
N TYR A 6 13.18 15.37 5.27
CA TYR A 6 11.82 15.88 5.34
C TYR A 6 11.13 15.66 4.00
N LEU A 7 10.44 14.54 3.84
CA LEU A 7 9.42 14.38 2.82
C LEU A 7 8.11 14.84 3.47
N PRO A 8 7.58 16.03 3.12
CA PRO A 8 6.32 16.49 3.72
C PRO A 8 5.14 15.59 3.34
N PHE A 9 5.28 14.84 2.25
CA PHE A 9 4.28 13.91 1.71
C PHE A 9 4.97 12.64 1.20
N TYR A 10 4.40 11.47 1.46
CA TYR A 10 4.81 10.19 0.88
C TYR A 10 3.80 9.76 -0.17
N PHE A 11 4.23 9.67 -1.43
CA PHE A 11 3.40 9.27 -2.56
C PHE A 11 3.57 7.79 -2.86
N ILE A 12 2.45 7.06 -2.93
CA ILE A 12 2.42 5.65 -3.29
C ILE A 12 1.59 5.48 -4.55
N ALA A 13 2.26 5.21 -5.67
CA ALA A 13 1.61 4.78 -6.91
C ALA A 13 1.25 3.28 -6.79
N VAL A 14 -0.05 2.98 -6.80
CA VAL A 14 -0.55 1.61 -6.60
C VAL A 14 -1.13 1.08 -7.91
N ASP A 15 -0.43 0.11 -8.46
CA ASP A 15 -0.83 -0.71 -9.61
C ASP A 15 -0.26 -2.12 -9.42
N SER A 16 -0.94 -2.93 -8.60
CA SER A 16 -0.46 -4.26 -8.21
C SER A 16 -1.61 -5.26 -8.06
N GLY A 17 -1.51 -6.36 -8.82
CA GLY A 17 -2.41 -7.51 -8.74
C GLY A 17 -2.21 -8.42 -7.52
N GLY A 18 -1.39 -8.03 -6.53
CA GLY A 18 -1.13 -8.80 -5.32
C GLY A 18 0.30 -9.34 -5.22
N ALA A 19 0.50 -10.31 -4.33
CA ALA A 19 1.80 -10.92 -4.08
C ALA A 19 2.08 -12.09 -5.04
N ASN A 20 3.36 -12.36 -5.29
CA ASN A 20 3.80 -13.51 -6.07
C ASN A 20 3.52 -14.82 -5.32
N LEU A 21 2.40 -15.48 -5.63
CA LEU A 21 1.89 -16.64 -4.88
C LEU A 21 2.88 -17.82 -4.78
N PRO A 22 3.60 -18.24 -5.85
CA PRO A 22 4.66 -19.24 -5.74
C PRO A 22 5.76 -18.93 -4.71
N ARG A 23 6.00 -17.65 -4.41
CA ARG A 23 7.00 -17.17 -3.45
C ARG A 23 6.38 -16.47 -2.25
N GLN A 24 5.13 -16.79 -1.91
CA GLN A 24 4.41 -16.14 -0.83
C GLN A 24 5.16 -16.18 0.52
N ALA A 25 5.91 -17.25 0.79
CA ALA A 25 6.67 -17.42 2.02
C ALA A 25 7.82 -16.40 2.16
N ASP A 26 8.35 -15.92 1.03
CA ASP A 26 9.41 -14.91 0.98
C ASP A 26 8.84 -13.48 1.03
N VAL A 27 7.51 -13.32 0.94
CA VAL A 27 6.87 -12.02 0.70
C VAL A 27 5.83 -11.65 1.75
N PHE A 28 5.25 -12.61 2.48
CA PHE A 28 4.15 -12.35 3.42
C PHE A 28 4.49 -12.49 4.92
N PRO A 29 5.12 -13.58 5.40
CA PRO A 29 5.04 -13.95 6.81
C PRO A 29 6.02 -13.24 7.76
N ASP A 30 7.17 -12.75 7.28
CA ASP A 30 8.21 -12.21 8.16
C ASP A 30 7.97 -10.73 8.53
N ARG A 31 8.66 -10.25 9.57
CA ARG A 31 8.51 -8.89 10.12
C ARG A 31 8.76 -7.79 9.10
N ASP A 32 9.69 -8.01 8.19
CA ASP A 32 10.13 -7.02 7.19
C ASP A 32 9.52 -7.30 5.80
N HIS A 33 8.51 -8.18 5.73
CA HIS A 33 7.76 -8.52 4.53
C HIS A 33 6.60 -7.52 4.27
N PHE A 34 5.65 -7.89 3.40
CA PHE A 34 4.60 -6.99 2.88
C PHE A 34 3.84 -6.20 3.96
N GLY A 35 3.57 -6.81 5.12
CA GLY A 35 2.88 -6.16 6.25
C GLY A 35 3.64 -4.98 6.86
N ARG A 36 4.97 -4.90 6.65
CA ARG A 36 5.79 -3.81 7.19
C ARG A 36 5.47 -2.46 6.57
N ILE A 37 5.01 -2.46 5.31
CA ILE A 37 4.61 -1.25 4.58
C ILE A 37 3.51 -0.52 5.35
N PHE A 38 2.51 -1.25 5.82
CA PHE A 38 1.37 -0.72 6.57
C PHE A 38 1.78 -0.15 7.93
N TYR A 39 2.63 -0.86 8.65
CA TYR A 39 3.17 -0.41 9.92
C TYR A 39 3.94 0.91 9.75
N ASN A 40 4.78 1.00 8.72
CA ASN A 40 5.53 2.21 8.43
C ASN A 40 4.60 3.35 8.02
N GLN A 41 3.60 3.09 7.18
CA GLN A 41 2.61 4.07 6.74
C GLN A 41 1.86 4.71 7.91
N ALA A 42 1.35 3.89 8.84
CA ALA A 42 0.68 4.38 10.05
C ALA A 42 1.64 5.18 10.96
N ARG A 43 2.89 4.72 11.13
CA ARG A 43 3.88 5.45 11.94
C ARG A 43 4.32 6.77 11.32
N MET A 44 4.42 6.85 9.99
CA MET A 44 4.76 8.08 9.28
C MET A 44 3.61 9.08 9.36
N SER A 45 2.35 8.64 9.16
CA SER A 45 1.16 9.48 9.37
C SER A 45 1.11 10.03 10.80
N SER A 46 1.38 9.19 11.82
CA SER A 46 1.44 9.65 13.23
C SER A 46 2.55 10.66 13.54
N GLN A 47 3.59 10.75 12.68
CA GLN A 47 4.68 11.72 12.80
C GLN A 47 4.40 13.01 12.00
N GLY A 48 3.21 13.14 11.42
CA GLY A 48 2.84 14.28 10.58
C GLY A 48 3.37 14.21 9.16
N ILE A 49 3.83 13.03 8.69
CA ILE A 49 4.19 12.82 7.29
C ILE A 49 2.96 12.28 6.56
N SER A 50 2.28 13.16 5.82
CA SER A 50 1.06 12.80 5.10
C SER A 50 1.30 11.70 4.07
N GLN A 51 0.45 10.68 4.07
CA GLN A 51 0.48 9.53 3.18
C GLN A 51 -0.56 9.71 2.08
N ILE A 52 -0.14 9.79 0.82
CA ILE A 52 -1.03 9.98 -0.34
C ILE A 52 -0.89 8.78 -1.27
N ALA A 53 -2.00 8.10 -1.54
CA ALA A 53 -2.05 6.96 -2.46
C ALA A 53 -2.70 7.36 -3.79
N VAL A 54 -2.10 6.93 -4.91
CA VAL A 54 -2.67 7.12 -6.25
C VAL A 54 -2.86 5.75 -6.90
N VAL A 55 -4.11 5.34 -7.02
CA VAL A 55 -4.50 4.03 -7.58
C VAL A 55 -4.75 4.17 -9.07
N MET A 56 -3.81 3.64 -9.86
CA MET A 56 -3.80 3.74 -11.32
C MET A 56 -4.14 2.41 -12.01
N GLY A 57 -4.40 1.35 -11.25
CA GLY A 57 -4.76 0.04 -11.78
C GLY A 57 -5.37 -0.87 -10.70
N SER A 58 -5.12 -2.17 -10.81
CA SER A 58 -5.68 -3.14 -9.86
C SER A 58 -4.97 -3.04 -8.52
N CYS A 59 -5.72 -3.17 -7.44
CA CYS A 59 -5.22 -3.14 -6.08
C CYS A 59 -5.99 -4.17 -5.24
N THR A 60 -5.46 -5.39 -5.15
CA THR A 60 -6.16 -6.52 -4.53
C THR A 60 -5.45 -7.09 -3.30
N ALA A 61 -6.24 -7.63 -2.37
CA ALA A 61 -5.79 -8.27 -1.12
C ALA A 61 -4.84 -7.36 -0.31
N GLY A 62 -3.59 -7.78 -0.12
CA GLY A 62 -2.60 -6.99 0.60
C GLY A 62 -2.46 -5.57 0.03
N GLY A 63 -2.49 -5.41 -1.29
CA GLY A 63 -2.33 -4.10 -1.93
C GLY A 63 -3.41 -3.10 -1.49
N ALA A 64 -4.63 -3.58 -1.21
CA ALA A 64 -5.79 -2.75 -0.89
C ALA A 64 -5.63 -1.93 0.39
N TYR A 65 -4.78 -2.39 1.32
CA TYR A 65 -4.51 -1.68 2.56
C TYR A 65 -3.70 -0.39 2.35
N VAL A 66 -2.90 -0.30 1.29
CA VAL A 66 -2.10 0.89 0.98
C VAL A 66 -2.98 2.13 0.77
N PRO A 67 -3.95 2.16 -0.17
CA PRO A 67 -4.86 3.28 -0.29
C PRO A 67 -5.82 3.41 0.91
N ALA A 68 -6.24 2.29 1.52
CA ALA A 68 -7.17 2.34 2.65
C ALA A 68 -6.58 3.00 3.92
N MET A 69 -5.26 2.94 4.11
CA MET A 69 -4.57 3.55 5.25
C MET A 69 -3.83 4.84 4.88
N ALA A 70 -4.03 5.36 3.66
CA ALA A 70 -3.48 6.65 3.27
C ALA A 70 -4.37 7.77 3.81
N ASP A 71 -3.78 8.91 4.16
CA ASP A 71 -4.53 10.09 4.61
C ASP A 71 -5.38 10.65 3.45
N GLU A 72 -4.85 10.57 2.22
CA GLU A 72 -5.59 10.87 1.00
C GLU A 72 -5.41 9.76 -0.05
N SER A 73 -6.49 9.46 -0.78
CA SER A 73 -6.50 8.46 -1.85
C SER A 73 -7.12 9.01 -3.13
N ILE A 74 -6.36 8.95 -4.22
CA ILE A 74 -6.79 9.34 -5.56
C ILE A 74 -6.96 8.07 -6.38
N ILE A 75 -8.14 7.86 -6.96
CA ILE A 75 -8.46 6.66 -7.75
C ILE A 75 -8.80 7.07 -9.18
N VAL A 76 -8.06 6.53 -10.15
CA VAL A 76 -8.34 6.80 -11.57
C VAL A 76 -9.66 6.13 -11.96
N ARG A 77 -10.66 6.95 -12.30
CA ARG A 77 -11.99 6.47 -12.70
C ARG A 77 -11.91 5.46 -13.85
N LYS A 78 -12.65 4.35 -13.75
CA LYS A 78 -12.72 3.24 -14.74
C LYS A 78 -11.42 2.43 -14.92
N GLN A 79 -10.37 2.70 -14.13
CA GLN A 79 -9.10 1.98 -14.22
C GLN A 79 -8.63 1.48 -12.84
N GLY A 80 -8.61 2.39 -11.86
CA GLY A 80 -8.26 2.09 -10.49
C GLY A 80 -9.34 1.26 -9.81
N THR A 81 -8.94 0.16 -9.19
CA THR A 81 -9.87 -0.73 -8.48
C THR A 81 -9.25 -1.24 -7.18
N ILE A 82 -10.04 -1.29 -6.11
CA ILE A 82 -9.58 -1.68 -4.76
C ILE A 82 -10.51 -2.77 -4.22
N PHE A 83 -9.97 -3.94 -3.87
CA PHE A 83 -10.75 -5.04 -3.30
C PHE A 83 -9.93 -5.88 -2.31
N LEU A 84 -10.53 -6.29 -1.20
CA LEU A 84 -9.88 -7.25 -0.28
C LEU A 84 -9.75 -8.66 -0.89
N GLY A 85 -10.66 -9.02 -1.80
CA GLY A 85 -10.56 -10.19 -2.66
C GLY A 85 -11.06 -9.83 -4.05
N GLY A 86 -10.27 -10.12 -5.09
CA GLY A 86 -10.71 -9.91 -6.47
C GLY A 86 -11.82 -10.89 -6.89
N PRO A 87 -12.46 -10.68 -8.05
CA PRO A 87 -13.46 -11.59 -8.61
C PRO A 87 -13.08 -13.08 -8.64
N PRO A 88 -11.80 -13.48 -8.85
CA PRO A 88 -11.42 -14.89 -8.79
C PRO A 88 -11.47 -15.54 -7.39
N LEU A 89 -11.64 -14.74 -6.33
CA LEU A 89 -11.65 -15.20 -4.93
C LEU A 89 -13.05 -15.19 -4.30
N ILE A 90 -14.04 -14.57 -4.96
CA ILE A 90 -15.42 -14.42 -4.48
C ILE A 90 -16.41 -15.28 -5.26
#